data_AF-A0AAJ7LZW3-F1
#
_entry.id   AF-A0AAJ7LZW3-F1
#
_cell.length_a   1.000
_cell.length_b   1.000
_cell.length_c   1.000
_cell.angle_alpha   90.00
_cell.angle_beta   90.00
_cell.angle_gamma   90.00
#
_symmetry.space_group_name_H-M   'P 1'
#
loop_
_entity.id
_entity.type
_entity.pdbx_description
1 polymer ?
#
loop_
_entity_poly.entity_id
_entity_poly.type
_entity_poly.pdbx_seq_one_letter_code
_entity_poly.pdbx_strand_id
1 'polypeptide(L)'
;MKGFQVLFVLLLAAVSADTQSFHLGNCPQPSVQEDFNVTEYMGTWYEIEKLPAAFERGKCNRATYSLLADGTVKVHNAELLSNGKINSIDGVAKVINESQPAILGVSFFREYLSL
;
A
#
# COMPACT_ATOMS: atom_id res chain seq x y z
N MET A 1 -16.44 -44.66 -6.23
CA MET A 1 -16.96 -44.06 -4.99
C MET A 1 -15.93 -43.16 -4.29
N LYS A 2 -14.71 -43.63 -3.97
CA LYS A 2 -13.67 -42.80 -3.33
C LYS A 2 -13.23 -41.57 -4.14
N GLY A 3 -13.09 -41.69 -5.46
CA GLY A 3 -12.69 -40.57 -6.33
C GLY A 3 -13.71 -39.43 -6.40
N PHE A 4 -15.00 -39.73 -6.28
CA PHE A 4 -16.06 -38.70 -6.29
C PHE A 4 -16.07 -37.90 -4.99
N GLN A 5 -15.82 -38.55 -3.84
CA GLN A 5 -15.64 -37.87 -2.55
C GLN A 5 -14.39 -36.98 -2.53
N VAL A 6 -13.27 -37.42 -3.11
CA VAL A 6 -12.04 -36.61 -3.20
C VAL A 6 -12.27 -35.38 -4.08
N LEU A 7 -12.94 -35.53 -5.23
CA LEU A 7 -13.25 -34.41 -6.11
C LEU A 7 -14.19 -33.39 -5.44
N PHE A 8 -15.18 -33.88 -4.67
CA PHE A 8 -16.13 -33.04 -3.95
C PHE A 8 -15.46 -32.25 -2.81
N VAL A 9 -14.50 -32.85 -2.08
CA VAL A 9 -13.70 -32.17 -1.05
C VAL A 9 -12.81 -31.09 -1.65
N LEU A 10 -12.19 -31.33 -2.82
CA LEU A 10 -11.39 -30.31 -3.51
C LEU A 10 -12.22 -29.12 -4.01
N LEU A 11 -13.45 -29.36 -4.48
CA LEU A 11 -14.38 -28.32 -4.91
C LEU A 11 -14.89 -27.47 -3.73
N LEU A 12 -15.17 -28.08 -2.58
CA LEU A 12 -15.59 -27.35 -1.37
C LEU A 12 -14.48 -26.42 -0.83
N ALA A 13 -13.21 -26.85 -0.89
CA ALA A 13 -12.09 -26.02 -0.46
C ALA A 13 -11.86 -24.79 -1.37
N ALA A 14 -12.25 -24.85 -2.63
CA ALA A 14 -12.11 -23.73 -3.57
C ALA A 14 -13.11 -22.58 -3.31
N VAL A 15 -14.25 -22.86 -2.65
CA VAL A 15 -15.29 -21.85 -2.36
C VAL A 15 -14.94 -20.99 -1.14
N SER A 16 -14.02 -21.43 -0.29
CA SER A 16 -13.60 -20.72 0.93
C SER A 16 -12.38 -19.82 0.71
N ALA A 17 -11.91 -19.64 -0.52
CA ALA A 17 -10.79 -18.75 -0.80
C ALA A 17 -11.29 -17.31 -0.84
N ASP A 18 -10.88 -16.51 0.16
CA ASP A 18 -11.00 -15.05 0.09
C ASP A 18 -10.12 -14.55 -1.06
N THR A 19 -10.74 -14.33 -2.22
CA THR A 19 -10.09 -13.76 -3.40
C THR A 19 -10.37 -12.27 -3.47
N GLN A 20 -9.38 -11.51 -3.91
CA GLN A 20 -9.58 -10.10 -4.23
C GLN A 20 -10.46 -10.01 -5.49
N SER A 21 -11.66 -9.47 -5.35
CA SER A 21 -12.60 -9.23 -6.45
C SER A 21 -12.47 -7.80 -6.94
N PHE A 22 -12.15 -7.63 -8.22
CA PHE A 22 -12.28 -6.34 -8.90
C PHE A 22 -13.76 -6.10 -9.22
N HIS A 23 -14.31 -5.00 -8.73
CA HIS A 23 -15.69 -4.60 -8.99
C HIS A 23 -15.73 -3.35 -9.87
N LEU A 24 -16.68 -3.28 -10.80
CA LEU A 24 -17.01 -2.02 -11.46
C LEU A 24 -17.76 -1.10 -10.48
N GLY A 25 -17.38 0.16 -10.42
CA GLY A 25 -18.05 1.19 -9.63
C GLY A 25 -17.09 2.06 -8.83
N ASN A 26 -17.63 2.83 -7.89
CA ASN A 26 -16.84 3.65 -6.98
C ASN A 26 -16.08 2.77 -5.99
N CYS A 27 -14.90 3.23 -5.58
CA CYS A 27 -14.16 2.59 -4.50
C CYS A 27 -14.98 2.65 -3.19
N PRO A 28 -14.97 1.59 -2.37
CA PRO A 28 -15.54 1.66 -1.03
C PRO A 28 -14.85 2.76 -0.23
N GLN A 29 -15.55 3.31 0.76
CA GLN A 29 -15.02 4.29 1.71
C GLN A 29 -14.80 3.58 3.06
N PRO A 30 -13.65 2.91 3.27
CA PRO A 30 -13.36 2.25 4.53
C PRO A 30 -13.22 3.27 5.67
N SER A 31 -13.48 2.84 6.91
CA SER A 31 -13.14 3.63 8.09
C SER A 31 -11.64 3.85 8.18
N VAL A 32 -11.24 5.04 8.62
CA VAL A 32 -9.83 5.39 8.82
C VAL A 32 -9.42 5.12 10.26
N GLN A 33 -8.12 5.02 10.52
CA GLN A 33 -7.59 4.86 11.88
C GLN A 33 -7.98 6.06 12.75
N GLU A 34 -8.63 5.78 13.88
CA GLU A 34 -8.92 6.78 14.91
C GLU A 34 -7.65 7.16 15.67
N ASP A 35 -7.60 8.40 16.18
CA ASP A 35 -6.48 8.96 16.95
C ASP A 35 -5.10 8.78 16.28
N PHE A 36 -5.07 8.84 14.95
CA PHE A 36 -3.84 8.64 14.18
C PHE A 36 -2.80 9.73 14.48
N ASN A 37 -1.68 9.31 15.06
CA ASN A 37 -0.51 10.15 15.28
C ASN A 37 0.52 9.92 14.16
N VAL A 38 0.66 10.90 13.26
CA VAL A 38 1.60 10.83 12.14
C VAL A 38 3.05 10.63 12.59
N THR A 39 3.43 11.16 13.75
CA THR A 39 4.80 11.04 14.28
C THR A 39 5.13 9.59 14.66
N GLU A 40 4.16 8.84 15.19
CA GLU A 40 4.33 7.42 15.54
C GLU A 40 4.42 6.51 14.32
N TYR A 41 3.98 6.99 13.16
CA TYR A 41 4.04 6.25 11.90
C TYR A 41 5.41 6.31 11.20
N MET A 42 6.30 7.17 11.68
CA MET A 42 7.63 7.38 11.09
C MET A 42 8.52 6.14 11.17
N GLY A 43 9.52 6.08 10.28
CA GLY A 43 10.45 4.95 10.19
C GLY A 43 10.25 4.11 8.94
N THR A 44 10.77 2.89 8.95
CA THR A 44 10.77 2.00 7.79
C THR A 44 9.71 0.92 7.90
N TRP A 45 8.90 0.82 6.86
CA TRP A 45 7.91 -0.23 6.64
C TRP A 45 8.37 -1.15 5.52
N TYR A 46 8.12 -2.44 5.68
CA TYR A 46 8.39 -3.47 4.69
C TYR A 46 7.08 -3.89 4.04
N GLU A 47 7.05 -3.87 2.72
CA GLU A 47 5.88 -4.35 1.98
C GLU A 47 5.83 -5.88 2.05
N ILE A 48 4.77 -6.41 2.66
CA ILE A 48 4.57 -7.86 2.81
C ILE A 48 3.79 -8.40 1.61
N GLU A 49 2.71 -7.71 1.22
CA GLU A 49 1.85 -8.07 0.08
C GLU A 49 1.37 -6.80 -0.62
N LYS A 50 1.08 -6.92 -1.92
CA LYS A 50 0.55 -5.81 -2.74
C LYS A 50 -0.31 -6.29 -3.89
N LEU A 51 -1.09 -5.36 -4.42
CA LEU A 51 -1.69 -5.51 -5.75
C LEU A 51 -0.62 -5.34 -6.84
N PRO A 52 -0.78 -6.00 -8.00
CA PRO A 52 0.11 -5.77 -9.13
C PRO A 52 0.18 -4.28 -9.51
N ALA A 53 1.36 -3.68 -9.44
CA ALA A 53 1.60 -2.27 -9.72
C ALA A 53 2.69 -2.12 -10.79
N ALA A 54 2.37 -1.47 -11.92
CA ALA A 54 3.30 -1.33 -13.05
C ALA A 54 4.55 -0.49 -12.73
N PHE A 55 4.46 0.38 -11.71
CA PHE A 55 5.54 1.25 -11.24
C PHE A 55 6.47 0.57 -10.21
N GLU A 56 6.16 -0.65 -9.78
CA GLU A 56 6.91 -1.33 -8.71
C GLU A 56 7.07 -2.83 -9.03
N ARG A 57 8.19 -3.16 -9.67
CA ARG A 57 8.45 -4.48 -10.30
C ARG A 57 9.54 -5.29 -9.60
N GLY A 58 10.21 -4.70 -8.62
CA GLY A 58 11.27 -5.29 -7.84
C GLY A 58 10.77 -6.11 -6.66
N LYS A 59 11.70 -6.40 -5.74
CA LYS A 59 11.47 -7.16 -4.50
C LYS A 59 12.09 -6.44 -3.32
N CYS A 60 11.82 -6.94 -2.10
CA CYS A 60 12.35 -6.37 -0.86
C CYS A 60 11.97 -4.89 -0.71
N ASN A 61 10.73 -4.58 -1.08
CA ASN A 61 10.25 -3.21 -1.17
C ASN A 61 10.11 -2.64 0.23
N ARG A 62 10.50 -1.37 0.38
CA ARG A 62 10.36 -0.63 1.63
C ARG A 62 9.81 0.76 1.38
N ALA A 63 9.06 1.27 2.34
CA ALA A 63 8.71 2.67 2.44
C ALA A 63 9.34 3.24 3.71
N THR A 64 10.03 4.38 3.61
CA THR A 64 10.58 5.08 4.78
C THR A 64 9.95 6.44 4.89
N TYR A 65 9.37 6.72 6.06
CA TYR A 65 8.67 7.95 6.37
C TYR A 65 9.48 8.80 7.34
N SER A 66 9.61 10.09 7.03
CA SER A 66 10.27 11.07 7.91
C SER A 66 9.54 12.41 7.88
N LEU A 67 9.47 13.08 9.03
CA LEU A 67 8.86 14.40 9.13
C LEU A 67 9.79 15.48 8.56
N LEU A 68 9.20 16.40 7.80
CA LEU A 68 9.85 17.60 7.29
C LEU A 68 9.54 18.80 8.19
N ALA A 69 10.35 19.86 8.06
CA ALA A 69 10.22 21.06 8.89
C ALA A 69 8.89 21.82 8.67
N ASP A 70 8.26 21.64 7.52
CA ASP A 70 6.95 22.23 7.19
C ASP A 70 5.75 21.39 7.66
N GLY A 71 6.01 20.29 8.40
CA GLY A 71 4.99 19.39 8.92
C GLY A 71 4.51 18.34 7.91
N THR A 72 5.03 18.32 6.68
CA THR A 72 4.75 17.26 5.72
C THR A 72 5.61 16.02 5.97
N VAL A 73 5.24 14.89 5.37
CA VAL A 73 5.97 13.62 5.48
C VAL A 73 6.74 13.38 4.19
N LYS A 74 8.07 13.26 4.28
CA LYS A 74 8.86 12.70 3.18
C LYS A 74 8.60 11.19 3.10
N VAL A 75 8.26 10.73 1.90
CA VAL A 75 8.08 9.31 1.56
C VAL A 75 9.27 8.88 0.70
N HIS A 76 10.00 7.86 1.13
CA HIS A 76 11.07 7.25 0.34
C HIS A 76 10.75 5.78 0.09
N ASN A 77 10.41 5.45 -1.15
CA ASN A 77 10.15 4.07 -1.56
C ASN A 77 11.37 3.51 -2.29
N ALA A 78 11.76 2.28 -1.96
CA ALA A 78 12.88 1.60 -2.61
C ALA A 78 12.60 0.12 -2.85
N GLU A 79 13.08 -0.39 -3.98
CA GLU A 79 12.95 -1.78 -4.41
C GLU A 79 14.30 -2.32 -4.91
N LEU A 80 14.52 -3.64 -4.75
CA LEU A 80 15.64 -4.37 -5.33
C LEU A 80 15.24 -4.92 -6.70
N LEU A 81 15.92 -4.48 -7.75
CA LEU A 81 15.72 -4.97 -9.11
C LEU A 81 16.42 -6.32 -9.33
N SER A 82 16.01 -7.03 -10.38
CA SER A 82 16.58 -8.34 -10.75
C SER A 82 18.07 -8.30 -11.11
N ASN A 83 18.58 -7.13 -11.50
CA ASN A 83 20.01 -6.90 -11.77
C ASN A 83 20.82 -6.55 -10.50
N GLY A 84 20.20 -6.64 -9.32
CA GLY A 84 20.83 -6.33 -8.03
C GLY A 84 20.91 -4.83 -7.69
N LYS A 85 20.45 -3.93 -8.57
CA LYS A 85 20.43 -2.49 -8.29
C LYS A 85 19.22 -2.13 -7.44
N ILE A 86 19.38 -1.11 -6.60
CA ILE A 86 18.26 -0.46 -5.92
C ILE A 86 17.65 0.57 -6.85
N ASN A 87 16.35 0.50 -7.03
CA ASN A 87 15.54 1.56 -7.64
C ASN A 87 14.76 2.27 -6.52
N SER A 88 14.62 3.58 -6.59
CA SER A 88 13.96 4.35 -5.53
C SER A 88 13.27 5.59 -6.05
N ILE A 89 12.26 6.05 -5.32
CA ILE A 89 11.54 7.29 -5.59
C ILE A 89 11.24 8.03 -4.28
N ASP A 90 11.42 9.35 -4.33
CA ASP A 90 11.05 10.25 -3.23
C ASP A 90 9.70 10.92 -3.55
N GLY A 91 8.89 11.09 -2.52
CA GLY A 91 7.62 11.80 -2.56
C GLY A 91 7.35 12.56 -1.27
N VAL A 92 6.22 13.25 -1.24
CA VAL A 92 5.73 13.99 -0.08
C VAL A 92 4.27 13.61 0.17
N ALA A 93 3.93 13.41 1.43
CA ALA A 93 2.57 13.20 1.90
C ALA A 93 2.13 14.32 2.85
N LYS A 94 0.87 14.74 2.73
CA LYS A 94 0.26 15.79 3.56
C LYS A 94 -1.13 15.37 4.00
N VAL A 95 -1.49 15.65 5.25
CA VAL A 95 -2.85 15.49 5.76
C VAL A 95 -3.78 16.44 4.99
N ILE A 96 -4.85 15.89 4.39
CA ILE A 96 -5.79 16.70 3.58
C ILE A 96 -6.98 17.22 4.40
N ASN A 97 -7.26 16.60 5.55
CA ASN A 97 -8.33 16.99 6.47
C ASN A 97 -7.85 16.77 7.90
N GLU A 98 -7.66 17.86 8.66
CA GLU A 98 -7.19 17.79 10.06
C GLU A 98 -8.15 17.03 10.98
N SER A 99 -9.46 17.01 10.66
CA SER A 99 -10.45 16.23 11.40
C SER A 99 -10.33 14.72 11.16
N GLN A 100 -9.55 14.29 10.16
CA GLN A 100 -9.29 12.88 9.83
C GLN A 100 -7.80 12.70 9.44
N PRO A 101 -6.87 12.75 10.41
CA PRO A 101 -5.44 12.85 10.14
C PRO A 101 -4.83 11.61 9.44
N ALA A 102 -5.52 10.47 9.45
CA ALA A 102 -5.15 9.27 8.71
C ALA A 102 -5.43 9.35 7.20
N ILE A 103 -5.99 10.46 6.69
CA ILE A 103 -6.20 10.69 5.25
C ILE A 103 -5.11 11.62 4.74
N LEU A 104 -4.21 11.07 3.93
CA LEU A 104 -3.09 11.80 3.34
C LEU A 104 -3.17 11.80 1.81
N GLY A 105 -2.84 12.94 1.22
CA GLY A 105 -2.52 13.04 -0.20
C GLY A 105 -1.03 12.81 -0.39
N VAL A 106 -0.65 11.91 -1.30
CA VAL A 106 0.75 11.57 -1.60
C VAL A 106 1.09 11.96 -3.03
N SER A 107 2.22 12.64 -3.22
CA SER A 107 2.75 12.95 -4.55
C SER A 107 4.22 12.56 -4.68
N PHE A 108 4.57 11.92 -5.79
CA PHE A 108 5.94 11.58 -6.18
C PHE A 108 6.49 12.48 -7.30
N PHE A 109 5.70 13.46 -7.73
CA PHE A 109 6.09 14.40 -8.79
C PHE A 109 6.10 15.82 -8.23
N ARG A 110 7.22 16.50 -8.43
CA ARG A 110 7.56 17.79 -7.80
C ARG A 110 6.57 18.92 -8.13
N GLU A 111 5.79 18.80 -9.21
CA GLU A 111 4.88 19.84 -9.69
C GLU A 111 3.50 19.86 -8.98
N TYR A 112 3.16 18.84 -8.19
CA TYR A 112 1.82 18.67 -7.60
C TYR A 112 1.71 19.04 -6.11
N LEU A 113 2.75 19.63 -5.51
CA LEU A 113 2.71 20.09 -4.11
C LEU A 113 2.17 21.53 -3.95
N SER A 114 1.57 22.07 -5.01
CA SER A 114 1.04 23.44 -5.06
C SER A 114 -0.48 23.55 -4.81
N LEU A 115 -1.13 22.49 -4.32
CA LEU A 115 -2.56 22.48 -3.98
C LEU A 115 -2.78 22.62 -2.47
#